data_AF-A0A0B6ZM98-F1
#
_entry.id   AF-A0A0B6ZM98-F1
#
_cell.length_a   1.000
_cell.length_b   1.000
_cell.length_c   1.000
_cell.angle_alpha   90.00
_cell.angle_beta   90.00
_cell.angle_gamma   90.00
#
_symmetry.space_group_name_H-M   'P 1'
#
loop_
_entity.id
_entity.type
_entity.pdbx_description
1 polymer ?
#
loop_
_entity_poly.entity_id
_entity_poly.type
_entity_poly.pdbx_seq_one_letter_code
_entity_poly.pdbx_strand_id
1 'polypeptide(L)'
;RQISRQSEVERLLFLDVCPVQTTIRVERQHTTGQQLGFTEELIPDSVETSRNSLSLRRAPDVNIVKTTQDVRGSNINLPFWPGGLEVDVLLNESQNTSESTPVINLEDDTQYLSVPPGFLSGLTFEQSSNVKDKDTNPQEVTSTSPD
;
A
#
# COMPACT_ATOMS: atom_id res chain seq x y z
N ARG A 1 22.23 36.12 6.04
CA ARG A 1 22.92 34.92 5.51
C ARG A 1 21.83 33.99 4.99
N GLN A 2 21.63 33.91 3.68
CA GLN A 2 20.55 33.12 3.07
C GLN A 2 21.08 31.71 2.80
N ILE A 3 20.44 30.70 3.36
CA ILE A 3 20.80 29.29 3.16
C ILE A 3 20.14 28.81 1.86
N SER A 4 20.92 28.25 0.93
CA SER A 4 20.39 27.64 -0.28
C SER A 4 19.66 26.34 0.06
N ARG A 5 18.38 26.22 -0.34
CA ARG A 5 17.64 24.96 -0.19
C ARG A 5 18.01 24.03 -1.35
N GLN A 6 18.40 22.81 -1.03
CA GLN A 6 18.55 21.73 -2.01
C GLN A 6 17.21 20.99 -2.10
N SER A 7 16.69 20.77 -3.30
CA SER A 7 15.48 19.98 -3.52
C SER A 7 15.84 18.50 -3.59
N GLU A 8 15.28 17.70 -2.70
CA GLU A 8 15.46 16.25 -2.66
C GLU A 8 14.11 15.59 -2.93
N VAL A 9 13.88 15.18 -4.19
CA VAL A 9 12.58 14.68 -4.67
C VAL A 9 12.22 13.35 -4.02
N GLU A 10 13.21 12.53 -3.69
CA GLU A 10 13.03 11.21 -3.07
C GLU A 10 12.32 11.29 -1.71
N ARG A 11 12.46 12.42 -0.98
CA ARG A 11 11.78 12.64 0.29
C ARG A 11 10.27 12.86 0.18
N LEU A 12 9.74 13.05 -1.04
CA LEU A 12 8.31 13.13 -1.27
C LEU A 12 7.65 11.74 -1.32
N LEU A 13 8.45 10.68 -1.49
CA LEU A 13 7.94 9.32 -1.48
C LEU A 13 7.47 8.95 -0.07
N PHE A 14 6.26 8.42 0.02
CA PHE A 14 5.64 8.01 1.27
C PHE A 14 5.35 6.51 1.23
N LEU A 15 5.70 5.82 2.31
CA LEU A 15 5.33 4.43 2.55
C LEU A 15 4.43 4.38 3.78
N ASP A 16 3.31 3.70 3.64
CA ASP A 16 2.36 3.53 4.75
C ASP A 16 2.78 2.35 5.65
N VAL A 17 2.30 2.36 6.90
CA VAL A 17 2.58 1.30 7.87
C VAL A 17 1.65 0.13 7.63
N CYS A 18 2.18 -1.09 7.71
CA CYS A 18 1.35 -2.29 7.59
C CYS A 18 0.37 -2.39 8.78
N PRO A 19 -0.94 -2.61 8.53
CA PRO A 19 -1.92 -2.76 9.60
C PRO A 19 -1.70 -4.05 10.41
N VAL A 20 -2.15 -4.04 11.66
CA VAL A 20 -2.04 -5.20 12.57
C VAL A 20 -2.92 -6.34 12.09
N GLN A 21 -2.33 -7.52 11.89
CA GLN A 21 -2.99 -8.66 11.26
C GLN A 21 -3.67 -9.62 12.26
N THR A 22 -3.35 -9.53 13.54
CA THR A 22 -3.83 -10.47 14.56
C THR A 22 -4.45 -9.76 15.75
N THR A 23 -5.40 -10.44 16.40
CA THR A 23 -6.05 -9.97 17.61
C THR A 23 -6.13 -11.09 18.65
N ILE A 24 -6.31 -10.70 19.91
CA ILE A 24 -6.47 -11.65 21.01
C ILE A 24 -7.96 -11.97 21.18
N ARG A 25 -8.32 -13.24 20.98
CA ARG A 25 -9.65 -13.77 21.29
C ARG A 25 -9.66 -14.36 22.69
N VAL A 26 -10.69 -14.01 23.45
CA VAL A 26 -10.90 -14.53 24.81
C VAL A 26 -11.82 -15.74 24.75
N GLU A 27 -11.34 -16.87 25.26
CA GLU A 27 -12.15 -18.07 25.42
C GLU A 27 -12.91 -18.03 26.75
N ARG A 28 -14.23 -18.27 26.71
CA ARG A 28 -15.11 -18.25 27.88
C ARG A 28 -15.92 -19.53 27.98
N GLN A 29 -16.13 -20.00 29.21
CA GLN A 29 -17.10 -21.05 29.49
C GLN A 29 -18.51 -20.57 29.13
N HIS A 30 -19.26 -21.36 28.34
CA HIS A 30 -20.60 -21.00 27.87
C HIS A 30 -21.64 -20.82 29.00
N THR A 31 -21.50 -21.59 30.09
CA THR A 31 -22.49 -21.58 31.18
C THR A 31 -22.19 -20.52 32.24
N THR A 32 -20.92 -20.34 32.62
CA THR A 32 -20.52 -19.45 33.73
C THR A 32 -19.98 -18.12 33.26
N GLY A 33 -19.57 -18.01 31.99
CA GLY A 33 -18.86 -16.85 31.45
C GLY A 33 -17.43 -16.70 31.97
N GLN A 34 -16.92 -17.63 32.78
CA GLN A 34 -15.55 -17.57 33.30
C GLN A 34 -14.55 -17.62 32.15
N GLN A 35 -13.56 -16.74 32.21
CA GLN A 35 -12.47 -16.71 31.25
C GLN A 35 -11.55 -17.92 31.43
N LEU A 36 -11.39 -18.70 30.37
CA LEU A 36 -10.54 -19.89 30.34
C LEU A 36 -9.12 -19.57 29.88
N GLY A 37 -8.99 -18.70 28.89
CA GLY A 37 -7.71 -18.41 28.26
C GLY A 37 -7.81 -17.37 27.15
N PHE A 38 -6.71 -17.27 26.41
CA PHE A 38 -6.53 -16.35 25.30
C PHE A 38 -5.95 -17.11 24.12
N THR A 39 -6.42 -16.82 22.92
CA THR A 39 -5.86 -17.32 21.66
C THR A 39 -5.63 -16.16 20.71
N GLU A 40 -4.59 -16.23 19.90
CA GLU A 40 -4.35 -15.25 18.84
C GLU A 40 -5.07 -15.71 17.57
N GLU A 41 -5.85 -14.81 16.97
CA GLU A 41 -6.62 -15.07 15.75
C GLU A 41 -6.32 -13.99 14.71
N LEU A 42 -6.33 -14.37 13.42
CA LEU A 42 -6.17 -13.43 12.32
C LEU A 42 -7.39 -12.51 12.23
N ILE A 43 -7.17 -11.21 12.03
CA ILE A 43 -8.21 -10.24 11.72
C ILE A 43 -8.43 -10.28 10.19
N PRO A 44 -9.56 -10.81 9.69
CA PRO A 44 -9.79 -10.92 8.24
C PRO A 44 -9.84 -9.55 7.56
N ASP A 45 -10.28 -8.52 8.29
CA ASP A 45 -10.61 -7.18 7.78
C ASP A 45 -9.56 -6.12 8.20
N SER A 46 -8.32 -6.54 8.52
CA SER A 46 -7.29 -5.68 9.13
C SER A 46 -6.90 -4.46 8.28
N VAL A 47 -6.97 -4.60 6.95
CA VAL A 47 -6.56 -3.57 5.96
C VAL A 47 -7.76 -2.73 5.50
N GLU A 48 -8.97 -3.06 5.97
CA GLU A 48 -10.18 -2.36 5.56
C GLU A 48 -10.26 -0.98 6.21
N THR A 49 -10.40 0.04 5.35
CA THR A 49 -10.53 1.44 5.72
C THR A 49 -11.70 2.08 4.99
N SER A 50 -12.00 3.32 5.37
CA SER A 50 -13.03 4.13 4.71
C SER A 50 -12.78 4.35 3.22
N ARG A 51 -11.56 4.14 2.71
CA ARG A 51 -11.18 4.40 1.31
C ARG A 51 -11.22 3.18 0.39
N ASN A 52 -11.16 1.96 0.94
CA ASN A 52 -11.02 0.74 0.15
C ASN A 52 -12.12 -0.30 0.40
N SER A 53 -12.93 -0.17 1.44
CA SER A 53 -13.97 -1.14 1.77
C SER A 53 -15.32 -0.49 2.05
N LEU A 54 -16.39 -1.24 1.75
CA LEU A 54 -17.79 -0.94 2.06
C LEU A 54 -18.25 -1.61 3.37
N SER A 55 -17.39 -2.40 4.01
CA SER A 55 -17.69 -3.16 5.22
C SER A 55 -17.97 -2.27 6.43
N LEU A 56 -18.90 -2.68 7.29
CA LEU A 56 -19.16 -2.04 8.59
C LEU A 56 -18.05 -2.34 9.61
N ARG A 57 -17.24 -3.38 9.39
CA ARG A 57 -16.17 -3.81 10.31
C ARG A 57 -14.85 -3.05 10.12
N ARG A 58 -14.73 -2.28 9.04
CA ARG A 58 -13.53 -1.47 8.76
C ARG A 58 -13.17 -0.57 9.93
N ALA A 59 -11.87 -0.30 10.11
CA ALA A 59 -11.41 0.55 11.19
C ALA A 59 -12.00 1.98 11.06
N PRO A 60 -12.42 2.61 12.17
CA PRO A 60 -12.83 4.01 12.14
C PRO A 60 -11.63 4.87 11.74
N ASP A 61 -11.89 5.92 10.95
CA ASP A 61 -10.85 6.84 10.50
C ASP A 61 -10.45 7.80 11.64
N VAL A 62 -9.58 7.30 12.53
CA VAL A 62 -9.10 8.04 13.71
C VAL A 62 -7.88 8.92 13.40
N ASN A 63 -7.26 8.74 12.23
CA ASN A 63 -6.02 9.43 11.83
C ASN A 63 -6.27 10.77 11.13
N ILE A 64 -7.51 11.11 10.80
CA ILE A 64 -7.84 12.47 10.33
C ILE A 64 -7.97 13.40 11.55
N VAL A 65 -7.08 14.40 11.61
CA VAL A 65 -6.88 15.43 12.65
C VAL A 65 -8.10 16.37 12.86
N LYS A 66 -9.33 15.96 12.56
CA LYS A 66 -10.53 16.76 12.82
C LYS A 66 -11.70 15.93 13.32
N THR A 67 -11.92 16.03 14.64
CA THR A 67 -13.17 15.78 15.40
C THR A 67 -14.43 16.45 14.83
N THR A 68 -14.37 17.10 13.67
CA THR A 68 -15.48 17.88 13.09
C THR A 68 -16.22 17.15 11.96
N GLN A 69 -15.83 15.92 11.59
CA GLN A 69 -16.44 15.18 10.47
C GLN A 69 -17.29 13.97 10.87
N ASP A 70 -17.51 13.70 12.16
CA ASP A 70 -18.18 12.47 12.63
C ASP A 70 -19.57 12.24 12.03
N VAL A 71 -20.41 13.29 11.94
CA VAL A 71 -21.80 13.16 11.48
C VAL A 71 -21.93 13.28 9.95
N ARG A 72 -21.15 14.17 9.34
CA ARG A 72 -21.26 14.46 7.90
C ARG A 72 -20.41 13.51 7.05
N GLY A 73 -19.39 12.91 7.64
CA GLY A 73 -18.38 12.14 6.93
C GLY A 73 -17.54 12.99 5.97
N SER A 74 -16.81 12.28 5.11
CA SER A 74 -16.00 12.84 4.03
C SER A 74 -16.47 12.25 2.69
N ASN A 75 -16.42 13.05 1.64
CA ASN A 75 -16.78 12.62 0.27
C ASN A 75 -15.77 11.66 -0.36
N ILE A 76 -14.61 11.48 0.26
CA ILE A 76 -13.58 10.51 -0.16
C ILE A 76 -13.80 9.13 0.48
N ASN A 77 -14.71 9.04 1.45
CA ASN A 77 -15.01 7.79 2.13
C ASN A 77 -16.06 7.03 1.33
N LEU A 78 -15.82 5.76 1.09
CA LEU A 78 -16.80 4.85 0.53
C LEU A 78 -17.95 4.66 1.54
N PRO A 79 -19.21 4.61 1.08
CA PRO A 79 -20.36 4.38 1.96
C PRO A 79 -20.32 2.96 2.54
N PHE A 80 -21.04 2.73 3.64
CA PHE A 80 -21.25 1.36 4.11
C PHE A 80 -22.18 0.60 3.16
N TRP A 81 -21.96 -0.72 3.07
CA TRP A 81 -22.80 -1.60 2.27
C TRP A 81 -24.24 -1.54 2.79
N PRO A 82 -25.24 -1.22 1.94
CA PRO A 82 -26.62 -1.15 2.36
C PRO A 82 -27.14 -2.56 2.67
N GLY A 83 -27.78 -2.70 3.84
CA GLY A 83 -28.43 -3.95 4.20
C GLY A 83 -29.52 -4.34 3.21
N GLY A 84 -29.60 -5.64 2.87
CA GLY A 84 -30.61 -6.18 1.94
C GLY A 84 -30.18 -6.23 0.47
N LEU A 85 -28.99 -5.71 0.12
CA LEU A 85 -28.34 -6.06 -1.14
C LEU A 85 -27.43 -7.27 -0.90
N GLU A 86 -27.74 -8.40 -1.55
CA GLU A 86 -26.92 -9.61 -1.46
C GLU A 86 -25.55 -9.37 -2.10
N VAL A 87 -24.50 -9.75 -1.37
CA VAL A 87 -23.08 -9.58 -1.73
C VAL A 87 -22.66 -10.58 -2.82
N ASP A 88 -23.43 -11.67 -2.97
CA ASP A 88 -23.10 -12.82 -3.81
C ASP A 88 -22.95 -12.47 -5.29
N VAL A 89 -23.67 -11.45 -5.77
CA VAL A 89 -23.58 -11.00 -7.17
C VAL A 89 -22.20 -10.42 -7.50
N LEU A 90 -21.53 -9.74 -6.55
CA LEU A 90 -20.21 -9.14 -6.76
C LEU A 90 -19.06 -10.14 -6.57
N LEU A 91 -19.22 -11.09 -5.65
CA LEU A 91 -18.22 -12.13 -5.38
C LEU A 91 -18.12 -13.13 -6.54
N ASN A 92 -19.23 -13.43 -7.20
CA ASN A 92 -19.25 -14.31 -8.37
C ASN A 92 -18.53 -13.69 -9.58
N GLU A 93 -18.53 -12.36 -9.70
CA GLU A 93 -17.83 -11.65 -10.78
C GLU A 93 -16.31 -11.67 -10.59
N SER A 94 -15.85 -11.57 -9.34
CA SER A 94 -14.43 -11.64 -8.98
C SER A 94 -13.84 -13.06 -9.08
N GLN A 95 -14.66 -14.09 -8.86
CA GLN A 95 -14.27 -15.50 -9.10
C GLN A 95 -14.11 -15.79 -10.61
N ASN A 96 -14.88 -15.16 -11.48
CA ASN A 96 -14.73 -15.32 -12.94
C ASN A 96 -13.48 -14.62 -13.50
N THR A 97 -12.93 -13.63 -12.79
CA THR A 97 -11.63 -12.98 -13.11
C THR A 97 -10.43 -13.67 -12.45
N SER A 98 -10.59 -14.85 -11.86
CA SER A 98 -9.47 -15.71 -11.46
C SER A 98 -8.72 -16.32 -12.66
N GLU A 99 -8.62 -15.56 -13.76
CA GLU A 99 -7.59 -15.79 -14.76
C GLU A 99 -6.26 -15.51 -14.06
N SER A 100 -5.63 -16.60 -13.61
CA SER A 100 -4.18 -16.76 -13.37
C SER A 100 -3.43 -15.45 -13.55
N THR A 101 -3.03 -14.80 -12.45
CA THR A 101 -1.99 -13.75 -12.53
C THR A 101 -0.88 -14.29 -13.42
N PRO A 102 -0.59 -13.68 -14.58
CA PRO A 102 0.39 -14.23 -15.49
C PRO A 102 1.70 -14.36 -14.71
N VAL A 103 2.34 -15.52 -14.79
CA VAL A 103 3.67 -15.69 -14.22
C VAL A 103 4.58 -14.70 -14.95
N ILE A 104 4.89 -13.59 -14.29
CA ILE A 104 5.73 -12.53 -14.84
C ILE A 104 7.14 -13.12 -14.93
N ASN A 105 7.66 -13.26 -16.15
CA ASN A 105 9.05 -13.60 -16.35
C ASN A 105 9.87 -12.31 -16.23
N LEU A 106 10.59 -12.14 -15.12
CA LEU A 106 11.43 -10.95 -14.88
C LEU A 106 12.59 -10.80 -15.89
N GLU A 107 12.89 -11.85 -16.64
CA GLU A 107 13.91 -11.82 -17.70
C GLU A 107 13.37 -11.27 -19.04
N ASP A 108 12.05 -11.11 -19.17
CA ASP A 108 11.40 -10.62 -20.37
C ASP A 108 10.96 -9.17 -20.20
N ASP A 109 11.82 -8.24 -20.66
CA ASP A 109 11.61 -6.80 -20.56
C ASP A 109 10.32 -6.32 -21.25
N THR A 110 9.75 -7.13 -22.15
CA THR A 110 8.50 -6.79 -22.86
C THR A 110 7.25 -6.92 -21.99
N GLN A 111 7.35 -7.60 -20.85
CA GLN A 111 6.23 -7.80 -19.92
C GLN A 111 6.05 -6.66 -18.92
N TYR A 112 6.99 -5.72 -18.86
CA TYR A 112 6.90 -4.58 -17.94
C TYR A 112 5.88 -3.54 -18.40
N LEU A 113 5.03 -3.11 -17.47
CA LEU A 113 4.05 -2.06 -17.70
C LEU A 113 4.76 -0.69 -17.76
N SER A 114 4.87 -0.14 -18.97
CA SER A 114 5.42 1.20 -19.21
C SER A 114 4.36 2.30 -19.15
N VAL A 115 3.10 1.97 -19.44
CA VAL A 115 1.96 2.89 -19.44
C VAL A 115 1.00 2.51 -18.30
N PRO A 116 0.67 3.43 -17.39
CA PRO A 116 -0.29 3.15 -16.33
C PRO A 116 -1.71 2.97 -16.92
N PRO A 117 -2.57 2.18 -16.27
CA PRO A 117 -3.92 1.93 -16.75
C PRO A 117 -4.72 3.24 -16.86
N GLY A 118 -5.44 3.42 -17.97
CA GLY A 118 -6.25 4.62 -18.24
C GLY A 118 -5.48 5.81 -18.82
N PHE A 119 -4.17 5.69 -19.05
CA PHE A 119 -3.37 6.72 -19.70
C PHE A 119 -3.01 6.36 -21.14
N LEU A 120 -2.82 7.38 -21.98
CA LEU A 120 -2.41 7.20 -23.39
C LEU A 120 -0.89 7.17 -23.57
N SER A 121 -0.14 7.70 -22.60
CA SER A 121 1.32 7.84 -22.65
C SER A 121 1.91 7.49 -21.29
N GLY A 122 3.11 6.92 -21.28
CA GLY A 122 3.79 6.40 -20.10
C GLY A 122 5.27 6.75 -20.08
N LEU A 123 6.06 5.91 -19.41
CA LEU A 123 7.49 6.09 -19.24
C LEU A 123 8.25 5.42 -20.40
N THR A 124 9.31 6.09 -20.87
CA THR A 124 10.28 5.49 -21.79
C THR A 124 11.55 5.19 -20.99
N PHE A 125 11.92 3.92 -20.92
CA PHE A 125 13.17 3.52 -20.27
C PHE A 125 14.33 3.79 -21.22
N GLU A 126 15.33 4.54 -20.76
CA GLU A 126 16.57 4.69 -21.52
C GLU A 126 17.31 3.35 -21.52
N GLN A 127 17.61 2.84 -22.72
CA GLN A 127 18.39 1.61 -22.83
C GLN A 127 19.82 1.92 -22.41
N SER A 128 20.29 1.28 -21.34
CA SER A 128 21.65 1.45 -20.83
C SER A 128 22.63 1.05 -21.93
N SER A 129 23.26 2.04 -22.55
CA SER A 129 24.36 1.81 -23.47
C SER A 129 25.56 1.26 -22.67
N ASN A 130 25.66 -0.07 -22.61
CA ASN A 130 26.83 -0.85 -22.22
C ASN A 130 27.75 -0.14 -21.22
N VAL A 131 27.29 0.03 -19.97
CA VAL A 131 28.20 0.35 -18.87
C VAL A 131 29.04 -0.90 -18.66
N LYS A 132 30.18 -0.97 -19.34
CA LYS A 132 31.25 -1.87 -18.93
C LYS A 132 31.63 -1.42 -17.53
N ASP A 133 31.39 -2.28 -16.55
CA ASP A 133 31.97 -2.17 -15.22
C ASP A 133 33.48 -2.00 -15.38
N LYS A 134 33.92 -0.75 -15.31
CA LYS A 134 35.30 -0.41 -15.04
C LYS A 134 35.37 -0.14 -13.56
N ASP A 135 35.58 -1.21 -12.80
CA ASP A 135 36.20 -1.12 -11.48
C ASP A 135 37.41 -0.20 -11.58
N THR A 136 37.23 1.07 -11.23
CA THR A 136 38.29 2.05 -11.15
C THR A 136 38.49 2.34 -9.68
N ASN A 137 39.46 1.61 -9.13
CA ASN A 137 40.16 1.78 -7.87
C ASN A 137 40.20 3.27 -7.41
N PRO A 138 39.91 3.61 -6.13
CA PRO A 138 39.98 4.98 -5.65
C PRO A 138 41.39 5.55 -5.80
N GLN A 139 41.58 6.48 -6.75
CA GLN A 139 42.82 7.21 -6.89
C GLN A 139 42.81 8.47 -6.00
N GLU A 140 43.78 8.43 -5.11
CA GLU A 140 44.35 9.45 -4.22
C GLU A 140 44.36 10.86 -4.85
N VAL A 141 43.69 11.81 -4.19
CA VAL A 141 43.66 13.22 -4.59
C VAL A 141 44.95 13.89 -4.10
N THR A 142 45.95 14.02 -4.96
CA THR A 142 47.06 14.96 -4.73
C THR A 142 46.71 16.32 -5.33
N SER A 143 46.75 17.34 -4.48
CA SER A 143 46.46 18.72 -4.83
C SER A 143 47.70 19.37 -5.47
N THR A 144 47.51 20.08 -6.58
CA THR A 144 48.47 21.10 -7.01
C THR A 144 47.69 22.28 -7.59
N SER A 145 47.84 23.44 -6.94
CA SER A 145 47.32 24.74 -7.38
C SER A 145 48.22 25.33 -8.47
N PRO A 146 47.69 26.12 -9.42
CA PRO A 146 48.51 27.02 -10.21
C PRO A 146 48.43 28.47 -9.71
N ASP A 147 49.57 29.16 -9.83
CA ASP A 147 49.82 30.58 -9.60
C ASP A 147 49.04 31.51 -10.55
#